data_AF-A0A9X3XGL7-F1
#
_entry.id   AF-A0A9X3XGL7-F1
#
_cell.length_a   1.000
_cell.length_b   1.000
_cell.length_c   1.000
_cell.angle_alpha   90.00
_cell.angle_beta   90.00
_cell.angle_gamma   90.00
#
_symmetry.space_group_name_H-M   'P 1'
#
loop_
_entity.id
_entity.type
_entity.pdbx_description
1 polymer ?
#
loop_
_entity_poly.entity_id
_entity_poly.type
_entity_poly.pdbx_seq_one_letter_code
_entity_poly.pdbx_strand_id
1 'polypeptide(L)'
;MPEPCMLYRIPLVGNPKEDVALRSKYIAAFGSACYMSEAGTFDCFYEAWEDACVDAVKIGEVSGNAPYDKGYTCQPVAGTEDYSLQVGSDPANKIPIKYEDAPLQTSLIEIKTVPTEVNGPYRNLVEVTTIKPEKDFYCSSGQVGDDGKPLSQRKWILQVNRKAHGGEIHSDLAGFTWPCVDEKCKPTICTEKLVLKEPSDPRVYDPDEAQVHHVVPRKDLRGCPWGTNAYKNAAVISARLNQHLFNKVPPEKEVAQINNVPPYTP
;
A
#
# COMPACT_ATOMS: atom_id res chain seq x y z
N MET A 1 -15.06 -14.76 3.48
CA MET A 1 -14.92 -13.35 3.07
C MET A 1 -13.86 -12.74 3.97
N PRO A 2 -12.98 -11.85 3.49
CA PRO A 2 -12.12 -11.08 4.39
C PRO A 2 -13.00 -10.32 5.40
N GLU A 3 -12.48 -10.08 6.60
CA GLU A 3 -13.18 -9.26 7.58
C GLU A 3 -13.38 -7.85 7.01
N PRO A 4 -14.55 -7.22 7.21
CA PRO A 4 -14.81 -5.87 6.72
C PRO A 4 -13.82 -4.89 7.33
N CYS A 5 -13.28 -3.97 6.52
CA CYS A 5 -12.42 -2.91 7.00
C CYS A 5 -13.27 -1.71 7.40
N MET A 6 -13.83 -1.76 8.60
CA MET A 6 -14.72 -0.71 9.08
C MET A 6 -13.94 0.56 9.39
N LEU A 7 -14.29 1.66 8.71
CA LEU A 7 -13.64 2.96 8.85
C LEU A 7 -14.69 4.09 8.77
N TYR A 8 -14.29 5.28 9.21
CA TYR A 8 -15.11 6.49 9.11
C TYR A 8 -14.98 7.13 7.75
N ARG A 9 -16.07 7.22 7.00
CA ARG A 9 -16.14 7.86 5.69
C ARG A 9 -16.72 9.27 5.80
N ILE A 10 -16.08 10.21 5.14
CA ILE A 10 -16.66 11.54 4.88
C ILE A 10 -17.25 11.60 3.46
N PRO A 11 -18.40 12.27 3.25
CA PRO A 11 -18.93 12.50 1.92
C PRO A 11 -18.05 13.51 1.18
N LEU A 12 -17.78 13.27 -0.08
CA LEU A 12 -17.08 14.21 -0.94
C LEU A 12 -18.10 14.97 -1.80
N VAL A 13 -17.76 16.20 -2.17
CA VAL A 13 -18.60 17.06 -3.02
C VAL A 13 -17.98 17.12 -4.41
N GLY A 14 -18.84 17.10 -5.44
CA GLY A 14 -18.40 17.02 -6.85
C GLY A 14 -18.17 15.57 -7.30
N ASN A 15 -17.39 15.40 -8.36
CA ASN A 15 -17.12 14.09 -8.96
C ASN A 15 -15.60 13.82 -9.04
N PRO A 16 -14.91 13.64 -7.89
CA PRO A 16 -13.46 13.41 -7.86
C PRO A 16 -13.02 12.07 -8.49
N LYS A 17 -13.97 11.17 -8.77
CA LYS A 17 -13.70 9.97 -9.56
C LYS A 17 -13.27 10.34 -10.99
N GLU A 18 -14.02 11.23 -11.64
CA GLU A 18 -13.80 11.60 -13.04
C GLU A 18 -12.97 12.89 -13.18
N ASP A 19 -13.10 13.82 -12.23
CA ASP A 19 -12.33 15.06 -12.19
C ASP A 19 -10.99 14.85 -11.49
N VAL A 20 -9.94 14.67 -12.30
CA VAL A 20 -8.55 14.48 -11.85
C VAL A 20 -8.08 15.68 -11.03
N ALA A 21 -8.42 16.91 -11.41
CA ALA A 21 -7.96 18.11 -10.72
C ALA A 21 -8.60 18.21 -9.33
N LEU A 22 -9.90 17.93 -9.22
CA LEU A 22 -10.60 17.85 -7.94
C LEU A 22 -10.06 16.71 -7.07
N ARG A 23 -9.80 15.55 -7.67
CA ARG A 23 -9.17 14.42 -6.98
C ARG A 23 -7.83 14.80 -6.36
N SER A 24 -6.97 15.47 -7.13
CA SER A 24 -5.66 15.93 -6.65
C SER A 24 -5.80 16.92 -5.50
N LYS A 25 -6.83 17.79 -5.50
CA LYS A 25 -7.11 18.67 -4.36
C LYS A 25 -7.47 17.90 -3.10
N TYR A 26 -8.33 16.88 -3.21
CA TYR A 26 -8.68 16.03 -2.07
C TYR A 26 -7.48 15.24 -1.53
N ILE A 27 -6.66 14.64 -2.41
CA ILE A 27 -5.43 13.95 -2.01
C ILE A 27 -4.45 14.93 -1.35
N ALA A 28 -4.31 16.14 -1.88
CA ALA A 28 -3.43 17.15 -1.29
C ALA A 28 -3.92 17.63 0.08
N ALA A 29 -5.23 17.69 0.29
CA ALA A 29 -5.82 18.16 1.53
C ALA A 29 -5.85 17.09 2.63
N PHE A 30 -6.19 15.84 2.28
CA PHE A 30 -6.53 14.77 3.22
C PHE A 30 -5.55 13.58 3.15
N GLY A 31 -4.58 13.62 2.23
CA GLY A 31 -3.52 12.63 2.12
C GLY A 31 -4.03 11.22 1.86
N SER A 32 -3.48 10.26 2.60
CA SER A 32 -3.74 8.83 2.44
C SER A 32 -5.11 8.37 2.92
N ALA A 33 -5.90 9.24 3.55
CA ALA A 33 -7.30 8.93 3.81
C ALA A 33 -8.06 8.71 2.49
N CYS A 34 -7.70 9.45 1.44
CA CYS A 34 -8.37 9.41 0.15
C CYS A 34 -7.69 8.49 -0.86
N TYR A 35 -8.49 7.70 -1.59
CA TYR A 35 -7.96 6.75 -2.56
C TYR A 35 -9.00 6.33 -3.60
N MET A 36 -8.51 5.76 -4.70
CA MET A 36 -9.33 5.05 -5.68
C MET A 36 -9.55 3.60 -5.23
N SER A 37 -10.80 3.15 -5.17
CA SER A 37 -11.16 1.78 -4.83
C SER A 37 -11.18 0.86 -6.05
N GLU A 38 -11.09 -0.45 -5.86
CA GLU A 38 -11.32 -1.45 -6.91
C GLU A 38 -12.76 -1.42 -7.46
N ALA A 39 -13.71 -0.93 -6.66
CA ALA A 39 -15.09 -0.67 -7.11
C ALA A 39 -15.20 0.56 -8.05
N GLY A 40 -14.08 1.27 -8.30
CA GLY A 40 -14.04 2.45 -9.14
C GLY A 40 -14.71 3.65 -8.51
N THR A 41 -14.67 3.77 -7.17
CA THR A 41 -15.07 4.97 -6.43
C THR A 41 -13.85 5.72 -5.92
N PHE A 42 -14.01 7.02 -5.64
CA PHE A 42 -13.01 7.82 -4.94
C PHE A 42 -13.65 8.31 -3.64
N ASP A 43 -13.08 7.89 -2.52
CA ASP A 43 -13.63 8.14 -1.19
C ASP A 43 -12.48 8.41 -0.21
N CYS A 44 -12.79 9.03 0.93
CA CYS A 44 -11.84 9.27 2.00
C CYS A 44 -12.32 8.59 3.29
N PHE A 45 -11.48 7.69 3.81
CA PHE A 45 -11.76 6.86 4.98
C PHE A 45 -10.69 7.08 6.05
N TYR A 46 -11.11 7.08 7.31
CA TYR A 46 -10.29 7.36 8.48
C TYR A 46 -10.46 6.27 9.54
N GLU A 47 -9.38 5.93 10.23
CA GLU A 47 -9.44 5.01 11.38
C GLU A 47 -10.14 5.64 12.58
N ALA A 48 -9.94 6.95 12.78
CA ALA A 48 -10.53 7.72 13.87
C ALA A 48 -11.57 8.72 13.35
N TRP A 49 -12.70 8.83 14.07
CA TRP A 49 -13.76 9.78 13.71
C TRP A 49 -13.31 11.23 13.92
N GLU A 50 -12.39 11.48 14.86
CA GLU A 50 -11.82 12.80 15.12
C GLU A 50 -11.14 13.37 13.87
N ASP A 51 -10.33 12.55 13.20
CA ASP A 51 -9.63 12.94 11.98
C ASP A 51 -10.61 13.17 10.83
N ALA A 52 -11.61 12.28 10.67
CA ALA A 52 -12.70 12.46 9.72
C ALA A 52 -13.43 13.79 9.94
N CYS A 53 -13.69 14.16 11.19
CA CYS A 53 -14.32 15.42 11.56
C CYS A 53 -13.46 16.65 11.22
N VAL A 54 -12.16 16.58 11.50
CA VAL A 54 -11.19 17.64 11.21
C VAL A 54 -11.10 17.91 9.71
N ASP A 55 -11.23 16.89 8.88
CA ASP A 55 -11.19 17.06 7.42
C ASP A 55 -12.56 17.35 6.81
N ALA A 56 -13.65 16.89 7.44
CA ALA A 56 -15.01 17.17 7.00
C ALA A 56 -15.32 18.69 6.92
N VAL A 57 -14.81 19.50 7.86
CA VAL A 57 -15.01 20.97 7.84
C VAL A 57 -14.39 21.63 6.60
N LYS A 58 -13.41 20.97 5.95
CA LYS A 58 -12.66 21.51 4.80
C LYS A 58 -13.26 21.10 3.46
N ILE A 59 -14.22 20.17 3.41
CA ILE A 59 -14.79 19.63 2.16
C ILE A 59 -15.30 20.75 1.24
N GLY A 60 -16.00 21.75 1.80
CA GLY A 60 -16.52 22.89 1.04
C GLY A 60 -15.40 23.65 0.32
N GLU A 61 -14.34 24.01 1.06
CA GLU A 61 -13.18 24.72 0.50
C GLU A 61 -12.44 23.88 -0.55
N VAL A 62 -12.18 22.60 -0.27
CA VAL A 62 -11.45 21.71 -1.18
C VAL A 62 -12.20 21.50 -2.50
N SER A 63 -13.52 21.42 -2.45
CA SER A 63 -14.39 21.32 -3.64
C SER A 63 -14.57 22.63 -4.41
N GLY A 64 -14.02 23.75 -3.91
CA GLY A 64 -14.19 25.08 -4.51
C GLY A 64 -15.53 25.74 -4.19
N ASN A 65 -16.28 25.20 -3.23
CA ASN A 65 -17.47 25.84 -2.66
C ASN A 65 -17.08 26.82 -1.54
N ALA A 66 -18.07 27.55 -1.04
CA ALA A 66 -17.88 28.38 0.16
C ALA A 66 -17.43 27.50 1.34
N PRO A 67 -16.43 27.94 2.14
CA PRO A 67 -16.05 27.25 3.36
C PRO A 67 -17.25 27.10 4.30
N TYR A 68 -17.32 25.98 5.01
CA TYR A 68 -18.33 25.81 6.05
C TYR A 68 -18.01 26.70 7.26
N ASP A 69 -19.06 27.15 7.93
CA ASP A 69 -18.92 27.88 9.19
C ASP A 69 -18.17 27.03 10.23
N LYS A 70 -17.25 27.67 10.94
CA LYS A 70 -16.40 27.02 11.95
C LYS A 70 -17.04 27.07 13.33
N GLY A 71 -16.56 26.23 14.25
CA GLY A 71 -16.98 26.24 15.67
C GLY A 71 -18.04 25.20 16.02
N TYR A 72 -18.45 24.38 15.06
CA TYR A 72 -19.29 23.21 15.30
C TYR A 72 -18.43 21.99 15.58
N THR A 73 -18.89 21.15 16.50
CA THR A 73 -18.23 19.88 16.81
C THR A 73 -19.05 18.73 16.26
N CYS A 74 -18.35 17.65 15.90
CA CYS A 74 -19.03 16.41 15.60
C CYS A 74 -19.80 15.89 16.81
N GLN A 75 -20.97 15.34 16.54
CA GLN A 75 -21.84 14.73 17.54
C GLN A 75 -22.14 13.29 17.11
N PRO A 76 -22.13 12.33 18.05
CA PRO A 76 -22.50 10.96 17.75
C PRO A 76 -23.98 10.89 17.33
N VAL A 77 -24.28 9.99 16.41
CA VAL A 77 -25.65 9.70 16.00
C VAL A 77 -26.22 8.63 16.92
N ALA A 78 -27.35 8.93 17.56
CA ALA A 78 -27.93 8.04 18.57
C ALA A 78 -28.28 6.67 17.97
N GLY A 79 -27.73 5.60 18.57
CA GLY A 79 -28.00 4.22 18.17
C GLY A 79 -27.12 3.69 17.03
N THR A 80 -26.11 4.44 16.58
CA THR A 80 -25.12 3.97 15.59
C THR A 80 -23.69 4.31 16.04
N GLU A 81 -22.70 3.87 15.27
CA GLU A 81 -21.29 4.28 15.42
C GLU A 81 -20.96 5.53 14.60
N ASP A 82 -21.96 6.14 13.95
CA ASP A 82 -21.78 7.29 13.07
C ASP A 82 -21.66 8.60 13.85
N TYR A 83 -21.10 9.60 13.17
CA TYR A 83 -21.04 10.97 13.64
C TYR A 83 -21.71 11.92 12.65
N SER A 84 -22.05 13.11 13.11
CA SER A 84 -22.52 14.19 12.26
C SER A 84 -21.90 15.51 12.67
N LEU A 85 -21.46 16.28 11.69
CA LEU A 85 -20.92 17.62 11.88
C LEU A 85 -21.94 18.65 11.39
N GLN A 86 -22.41 19.52 12.28
CA GLN A 86 -23.22 20.67 11.85
C GLN A 86 -22.35 21.65 11.05
N VAL A 87 -22.89 22.15 9.94
CA VAL A 87 -22.22 23.12 9.07
C VAL A 87 -23.13 24.32 8.83
N GLY A 88 -23.03 25.29 9.73
CA GLY A 88 -23.79 26.54 9.70
C GLY A 88 -24.85 26.68 10.79
N SER A 89 -25.50 27.83 10.83
CA SER A 89 -26.45 28.18 11.90
C SER A 89 -27.68 27.28 11.96
N ASP A 90 -28.07 26.68 10.84
CA ASP A 90 -29.20 25.75 10.76
C ASP A 90 -28.77 24.35 11.25
N PRO A 91 -29.36 23.82 12.35
CA PRO A 91 -29.06 22.48 12.86
C PRO A 91 -29.39 21.35 11.89
N ALA A 92 -30.20 21.58 10.85
CA ALA A 92 -30.51 20.60 9.83
C ALA A 92 -29.34 20.39 8.84
N ASN A 93 -28.47 21.38 8.69
CA ASN A 93 -27.33 21.30 7.79
C ASN A 93 -26.19 20.52 8.46
N LYS A 94 -26.11 19.22 8.14
CA LYS A 94 -25.11 18.32 8.71
C LYS A 94 -24.35 17.55 7.64
N ILE A 95 -23.06 17.37 7.86
CA ILE A 95 -22.22 16.42 7.15
C ILE A 95 -22.27 15.09 7.91
N PRO A 96 -22.78 14.00 7.32
CA PRO A 96 -22.71 12.68 7.93
C PRO A 96 -21.27 12.16 7.86
N ILE A 97 -20.82 11.47 8.91
CA ILE A 97 -19.55 10.75 8.96
C ILE A 97 -19.91 9.32 9.32
N LYS A 98 -19.88 8.45 8.32
CA LYS A 98 -20.44 7.10 8.42
C LYS A 98 -19.38 6.09 8.79
N TYR A 99 -19.68 5.21 9.73
CA TYR A 99 -18.83 4.06 10.02
C TYR A 99 -19.25 2.88 9.14
N GLU A 100 -18.51 2.65 8.07
CA GLU A 100 -18.88 1.67 7.04
C GLU A 100 -17.66 0.91 6.50
N ASP A 101 -17.91 -0.21 5.81
CA ASP A 101 -16.87 -1.05 5.22
C ASP A 101 -16.16 -0.29 4.10
N ALA A 102 -14.86 -0.06 4.27
CA ALA A 102 -14.02 0.62 3.31
C ALA A 102 -13.72 -0.32 2.13
N PRO A 103 -14.05 0.08 0.89
CA PRO A 103 -13.79 -0.76 -0.27
C PRO A 103 -12.27 -0.91 -0.47
N LEU A 104 -11.85 -2.06 -0.98
CA LEU A 104 -10.44 -2.36 -1.25
C LEU A 104 -9.79 -1.27 -2.11
N GLN A 105 -8.64 -0.75 -1.69
CA GLN A 105 -7.86 0.20 -2.49
C GLN A 105 -7.35 -0.48 -3.76
N THR A 106 -7.41 0.25 -4.89
CA THR A 106 -6.83 -0.25 -6.13
C THR A 106 -5.35 -0.56 -5.97
N SER A 107 -4.93 -1.71 -6.51
CA SER A 107 -3.51 -2.08 -6.59
C SER A 107 -2.76 -1.33 -7.70
N LEU A 108 -3.45 -0.50 -8.49
CA LEU A 108 -2.84 0.37 -9.48
C LEU A 108 -2.13 1.55 -8.79
N ILE A 109 -0.85 1.73 -9.10
CA ILE A 109 -0.05 2.83 -8.59
C ILE A 109 0.02 3.91 -9.67
N GLU A 110 -0.33 5.15 -9.34
CA GLU A 110 -0.18 6.26 -10.29
C GLU A 110 1.30 6.54 -10.53
N ILE A 111 1.73 6.47 -11.78
CA ILE A 111 3.07 6.88 -12.22
C ILE A 111 2.88 8.00 -13.22
N LYS A 112 3.35 9.22 -12.90
CA LYS A 112 3.13 10.39 -13.74
C LYS A 112 1.64 10.55 -14.09
N THR A 113 0.75 10.38 -13.10
CA THR A 113 -0.72 10.43 -13.23
C THR A 113 -1.38 9.30 -14.04
N VAL A 114 -0.62 8.27 -14.44
CA VAL A 114 -1.15 7.10 -15.15
C VAL A 114 -1.29 5.93 -14.17
N PRO A 115 -2.51 5.40 -13.93
CA PRO A 115 -2.70 4.19 -13.15
C PRO A 115 -1.93 3.03 -13.77
N THR A 116 -0.95 2.51 -13.05
CA THR A 116 -0.02 1.49 -13.54
C THR A 116 -0.08 0.25 -12.66
N GLU A 117 -0.26 -0.90 -13.29
CA GLU A 117 -0.22 -2.18 -12.61
C GLU A 117 1.23 -2.58 -12.26
N VAL A 118 1.41 -3.15 -11.07
CA VAL A 118 2.66 -3.77 -10.68
C VAL A 118 2.83 -5.12 -11.40
N ASN A 119 3.93 -5.23 -12.13
CA ASN A 119 4.30 -6.40 -12.93
C ASN A 119 5.75 -6.81 -12.64
N GLY A 120 5.97 -7.31 -11.42
CA GLY A 120 7.29 -7.69 -10.93
C GLY A 120 7.96 -8.86 -11.66
N PRO A 121 9.22 -9.15 -11.32
CA PRO A 121 10.05 -10.12 -12.04
C PRO A 121 9.49 -11.54 -12.03
N TYR A 122 8.68 -11.88 -11.03
CA TYR A 122 8.14 -13.22 -10.84
C TYR A 122 6.77 -13.43 -11.47
N ARG A 123 6.26 -12.47 -12.25
CA ARG A 123 4.93 -12.50 -12.89
C ARG A 123 4.61 -13.74 -13.75
N ASN A 124 5.63 -14.45 -14.23
CA ASN A 124 5.47 -15.67 -15.04
C ASN A 124 5.42 -16.96 -14.22
N LEU A 125 5.58 -16.89 -12.90
CA LEU A 125 5.45 -18.06 -12.04
C LEU A 125 3.98 -18.51 -11.94
N VAL A 126 3.77 -19.82 -11.91
CA VAL A 126 2.41 -20.39 -11.85
C VAL A 126 1.83 -20.22 -10.45
N GLU A 127 0.67 -19.57 -10.40
CA GLU A 127 -0.10 -19.34 -9.18
C GLU A 127 -0.93 -20.57 -8.84
N VAL A 128 -0.45 -21.36 -7.87
CA VAL A 128 -1.13 -22.58 -7.40
C VAL A 128 -1.88 -22.37 -6.09
N THR A 129 -1.60 -21.26 -5.40
CA THR A 129 -2.32 -20.85 -4.19
C THR A 129 -3.39 -19.82 -4.49
N THR A 130 -4.39 -19.75 -3.63
CA THR A 130 -5.36 -18.67 -3.65
C THR A 130 -4.67 -17.33 -3.45
N ILE A 131 -4.73 -16.48 -4.48
CA ILE A 131 -4.31 -15.08 -4.43
C ILE A 131 -5.40 -14.28 -3.74
N LYS A 132 -5.05 -13.52 -2.69
CA LYS A 132 -5.97 -12.58 -2.06
C LYS A 132 -5.25 -11.46 -1.29
N PRO A 133 -5.94 -10.35 -1.01
CA PRO A 133 -5.39 -9.26 -0.20
C PRO A 133 -4.92 -9.71 1.18
N GLU A 134 -3.99 -8.95 1.78
CA GLU A 134 -3.38 -9.16 3.10
C GLU A 134 -2.50 -10.42 3.24
N LYS A 135 -2.59 -11.38 2.31
CA LYS A 135 -1.78 -12.59 2.38
C LYS A 135 -0.31 -12.32 2.12
N ASP A 136 0.53 -13.10 2.79
CA ASP A 136 1.98 -13.08 2.63
C ASP A 136 2.48 -14.24 1.76
N PHE A 137 3.78 -14.24 1.49
CA PHE A 137 4.46 -15.26 0.70
C PHE A 137 4.89 -16.49 1.53
N TYR A 138 4.38 -16.71 2.74
CA TYR A 138 4.67 -17.95 3.49
C TYR A 138 3.74 -19.11 3.13
N CYS A 139 2.73 -18.87 2.28
CA CYS A 139 1.88 -19.92 1.73
C CYS A 139 2.68 -20.90 0.86
N SER A 140 2.14 -22.10 0.62
CA SER A 140 2.76 -23.09 -0.27
C SER A 140 2.96 -22.53 -1.68
N SER A 141 4.06 -22.88 -2.34
CA SER A 141 4.29 -22.56 -3.76
C SER A 141 3.81 -23.66 -4.70
N GLY A 142 3.35 -24.80 -4.14
CA GLY A 142 3.13 -26.07 -4.85
C GLY A 142 4.37 -26.68 -5.49
N GLN A 143 5.54 -26.06 -5.32
CA GLN A 143 6.83 -26.61 -5.72
C GLN A 143 7.41 -27.45 -4.59
N VAL A 144 8.31 -28.35 -4.97
CA VAL A 144 9.07 -29.22 -4.07
C VAL A 144 10.54 -28.88 -4.22
N GLY A 145 11.24 -28.70 -3.10
CA GLY A 145 12.67 -28.41 -3.09
C GLY A 145 13.51 -29.66 -3.35
N ASP A 146 14.82 -29.47 -3.47
CA ASP A 146 15.79 -30.56 -3.68
C ASP A 146 15.80 -31.58 -2.53
N ASP A 147 15.34 -31.17 -1.34
CA ASP A 147 15.17 -32.03 -0.16
C ASP A 147 13.86 -32.83 -0.16
N GLY A 148 13.08 -32.76 -1.24
CA GLY A 148 11.79 -33.41 -1.39
C GLY A 148 10.66 -32.77 -0.57
N LYS A 149 10.88 -31.61 0.06
CA LYS A 149 9.87 -30.94 0.90
C LYS A 149 9.14 -29.83 0.13
N PRO A 150 7.85 -29.58 0.45
CA PRO A 150 7.13 -28.45 -0.10
C PRO A 150 7.82 -27.11 0.20
N LEU A 151 7.92 -26.25 -0.82
CA LEU A 151 8.45 -24.90 -0.68
C LEU A 151 7.32 -23.90 -0.44
N SER A 152 7.57 -22.88 0.39
CA SER A 152 6.70 -21.69 0.40
C SER A 152 6.95 -20.80 -0.82
N GLN A 153 6.01 -19.93 -1.17
CA GLN A 153 6.16 -18.93 -2.23
C GLN A 153 7.46 -18.13 -2.04
N ARG A 154 7.73 -17.68 -0.82
CA ARG A 154 8.96 -16.95 -0.46
C ARG A 154 10.23 -17.75 -0.81
N LYS A 155 10.29 -19.02 -0.42
CA LYS A 155 11.47 -19.86 -0.71
C LYS A 155 11.61 -20.11 -2.21
N TRP A 156 10.50 -20.31 -2.89
CA TRP A 156 10.48 -20.52 -4.34
C TRP A 156 10.95 -19.28 -5.11
N ILE A 157 10.46 -18.10 -4.77
CA ILE A 157 10.91 -16.81 -5.33
C ILE A 157 12.43 -16.63 -5.19
N LEU A 158 12.98 -16.92 -4.00
CA LEU A 158 14.42 -16.83 -3.75
C LEU A 158 15.22 -17.86 -4.57
N GLN A 159 14.71 -19.08 -4.75
CA GLN A 159 15.35 -20.08 -5.61
C GLN A 159 15.37 -19.66 -7.08
N VAL A 160 14.25 -19.14 -7.59
CA VAL A 160 14.15 -18.64 -8.97
C VAL A 160 15.11 -17.47 -9.19
N ASN A 161 15.16 -16.52 -8.24
CA ASN A 161 16.13 -15.43 -8.26
C ASN A 161 17.56 -15.98 -8.32
N ARG A 162 17.90 -16.88 -7.41
CA ARG A 162 19.25 -17.48 -7.33
C ARG A 162 19.65 -18.17 -8.64
N LYS A 163 18.73 -18.92 -9.24
CA LYS A 163 18.96 -19.61 -10.50
C LYS A 163 19.18 -18.64 -11.67
N ALA A 164 18.38 -17.57 -11.73
CA ALA A 164 18.50 -16.54 -12.76
C ALA A 164 19.87 -15.83 -12.72
N HIS A 165 20.50 -15.78 -11.54
CA HIS A 165 21.74 -15.05 -11.30
C HIS A 165 22.93 -15.96 -10.95
N GLY A 166 22.96 -17.16 -11.53
CA GLY A 166 24.16 -18.02 -11.50
C GLY A 166 24.57 -18.53 -10.13
N GLY A 167 23.65 -18.60 -9.16
CA GLY A 167 23.92 -19.09 -7.80
C GLY A 167 23.93 -18.01 -6.72
N GLU A 168 23.90 -16.74 -7.08
CA GLU A 168 23.81 -15.61 -6.15
C GLU A 168 22.38 -15.06 -6.05
N ILE A 169 22.02 -14.43 -4.94
CA ILE A 169 20.73 -13.73 -4.84
C ILE A 169 20.96 -12.26 -5.20
N HIS A 170 20.26 -11.76 -6.22
CA HIS A 170 20.34 -10.37 -6.65
C HIS A 170 19.08 -9.60 -6.25
N SER A 171 19.26 -8.32 -5.90
CA SER A 171 18.15 -7.41 -5.64
C SER A 171 17.49 -6.96 -6.95
N ASP A 172 16.17 -7.05 -7.02
CA ASP A 172 15.37 -6.53 -8.15
C ASP A 172 15.31 -4.99 -8.16
N LEU A 173 15.68 -4.35 -7.06
CA LEU A 173 15.84 -2.90 -6.93
C LEU A 173 17.30 -2.47 -6.82
N ALA A 174 18.26 -3.26 -7.30
CA ALA A 174 19.67 -2.88 -7.30
C ALA A 174 19.89 -1.43 -7.80
N GLY A 175 20.67 -0.65 -7.06
CA GLY A 175 20.90 0.77 -7.36
C GLY A 175 19.77 1.73 -6.94
N PHE A 176 18.65 1.25 -6.41
CA PHE A 176 17.62 2.10 -5.81
C PHE A 176 18.19 2.86 -4.62
N THR A 177 17.79 4.12 -4.45
CA THR A 177 18.38 5.03 -3.46
C THR A 177 17.31 5.58 -2.53
N TRP A 178 17.58 5.64 -1.23
CA TRP A 178 16.66 6.16 -0.23
C TRP A 178 17.38 6.88 0.92
N PRO A 179 16.72 7.83 1.60
CA PRO A 179 17.26 8.44 2.81
C PRO A 179 17.35 7.39 3.93
N CYS A 180 18.49 7.33 4.61
CA CYS A 180 18.74 6.43 5.73
C CYS A 180 19.69 7.08 6.75
N VAL A 181 20.08 6.32 7.78
CA VAL A 181 21.08 6.75 8.77
C VAL A 181 22.34 5.87 8.67
N ASP A 182 23.51 6.49 8.81
CA ASP A 182 24.78 5.77 8.87
C ASP A 182 25.03 5.16 10.27
N GLU A 183 26.16 4.47 10.44
CA GLU A 183 26.60 3.89 11.73
C GLU A 183 26.81 4.93 12.84
N LYS A 184 26.92 6.22 12.47
CA LYS A 184 27.05 7.35 13.39
C LYS A 184 25.72 8.10 13.57
N CYS A 185 24.60 7.47 13.19
CA CYS A 185 23.25 8.02 13.24
C CYS A 185 23.08 9.33 12.45
N LYS A 186 23.87 9.56 11.41
CA LYS A 186 23.77 10.75 10.55
C LYS A 186 22.92 10.47 9.31
N PRO A 187 22.04 11.41 8.90
CA PRO A 187 21.31 11.30 7.65
C PRO A 187 22.27 11.13 6.48
N THR A 188 22.01 10.11 5.66
CA THR A 188 22.76 9.80 4.45
C THR A 188 21.83 9.20 3.39
N ILE A 189 22.37 8.88 2.22
CA ILE A 189 21.67 8.16 1.16
C ILE A 189 22.21 6.74 1.10
N CYS A 190 21.32 5.77 1.30
CA CYS A 190 21.60 4.36 1.08
C CYS A 190 21.34 4.00 -0.38
N THR A 191 22.10 3.03 -0.87
CA THR A 191 21.93 2.46 -2.21
C THR A 191 21.75 0.96 -2.09
N GLU A 192 20.76 0.42 -2.79
CA GLU A 192 20.43 -1.00 -2.78
C GLU A 192 21.55 -1.79 -3.45
N LYS A 193 22.04 -2.81 -2.76
CA LYS A 193 23.13 -3.66 -3.26
C LYS A 193 22.63 -4.55 -4.38
N LEU A 194 23.50 -4.83 -5.36
CA LEU A 194 23.20 -5.79 -6.41
C LEU A 194 23.09 -7.21 -5.82
N VAL A 195 24.15 -7.66 -5.15
CA VAL A 195 24.20 -9.00 -4.54
C VAL A 195 23.80 -8.90 -3.07
N LEU A 196 22.85 -9.74 -2.67
CA LEU A 196 22.31 -9.83 -1.32
C LEU A 196 22.84 -11.08 -0.62
N LYS A 197 22.84 -11.05 0.71
CA LYS A 197 23.19 -12.22 1.50
C LYS A 197 22.03 -13.21 1.55
N GLU A 198 22.37 -14.47 1.76
CA GLU A 198 21.38 -15.50 2.05
C GLU A 198 20.54 -15.13 3.28
N PRO A 199 19.22 -15.42 3.29
CA PRO A 199 18.39 -15.25 4.47
C PRO A 199 19.03 -15.98 5.67
N SER A 200 19.27 -15.23 6.74
CA SER A 200 19.96 -15.74 7.92
C SER A 200 19.02 -16.48 8.88
N ASP A 201 19.56 -17.01 9.99
CA ASP A 201 18.74 -17.54 11.08
C ASP A 201 17.75 -16.44 11.53
N PRO A 202 16.45 -16.72 11.69
CA PRO A 202 15.45 -15.72 12.11
C PRO A 202 15.77 -15.00 13.43
N ARG A 203 16.72 -15.49 14.23
CA ARG A 203 17.20 -14.86 15.47
C ARG A 203 18.30 -13.82 15.25
N VAL A 204 18.86 -13.75 14.04
CA VAL A 204 19.92 -12.83 13.66
C VAL A 204 19.35 -11.91 12.59
N TYR A 205 19.39 -10.60 12.84
CA TYR A 205 19.04 -9.63 11.81
C TYR A 205 20.30 -9.26 11.03
N ASP A 206 20.32 -9.58 9.74
CA ASP A 206 21.32 -9.07 8.81
C ASP A 206 20.65 -8.06 7.84
N PRO A 207 21.03 -6.77 7.85
CA PRO A 207 20.39 -5.77 7.01
C PRO A 207 20.58 -5.99 5.50
N ASP A 208 21.56 -6.81 5.11
CA ASP A 208 21.86 -7.11 3.71
C ASP A 208 21.32 -8.48 3.27
N GLU A 209 20.56 -9.19 4.11
CA GLU A 209 19.92 -10.44 3.71
C GLU A 209 18.78 -10.21 2.71
N ALA A 210 18.58 -11.18 1.84
CA ALA A 210 17.49 -11.18 0.88
C ALA A 210 16.13 -11.39 1.54
N GLN A 211 15.19 -10.51 1.23
CA GLN A 211 13.80 -10.60 1.63
C GLN A 211 12.88 -10.49 0.40
N VAL A 212 11.75 -11.19 0.47
CA VAL A 212 10.70 -11.06 -0.53
C VAL A 212 9.75 -9.96 -0.07
N HIS A 213 9.73 -8.89 -0.84
CA HIS A 213 8.95 -7.69 -0.66
C HIS A 213 7.62 -7.77 -1.41
N HIS A 214 6.58 -7.18 -0.80
CA HIS A 214 5.32 -6.90 -1.47
C HIS A 214 5.38 -5.49 -2.02
N VAL A 215 5.51 -5.34 -3.33
CA VAL A 215 5.62 -4.03 -3.98
C VAL A 215 4.38 -3.20 -3.65
N VAL A 216 3.17 -3.70 -3.87
CA VAL A 216 1.96 -3.20 -3.20
C VAL A 216 1.88 -3.86 -1.82
N PRO A 217 2.02 -3.12 -0.71
CA PRO A 217 2.04 -3.71 0.62
C PRO A 217 0.75 -4.43 0.96
N ARG A 218 0.85 -5.46 1.81
CA ARG A 218 -0.30 -6.27 2.26
C ARG A 218 -1.44 -5.45 2.86
N LYS A 219 -1.10 -4.34 3.51
CA LYS A 219 -2.04 -3.39 4.10
C LYS A 219 -1.80 -2.00 3.57
N ASP A 220 -2.86 -1.23 3.41
CA ASP A 220 -2.75 0.20 3.15
C ASP A 220 -2.39 0.97 4.43
N LEU A 221 -2.29 2.30 4.31
CA LEU A 221 -1.96 3.20 5.42
C LEU A 221 -3.07 3.31 6.48
N ARG A 222 -4.24 2.72 6.24
CA ARG A 222 -5.39 2.65 7.16
C ARG A 222 -5.51 1.26 7.81
N GLY A 223 -4.52 0.40 7.59
CA GLY A 223 -4.50 -0.97 8.09
C GLY A 223 -5.44 -1.95 7.37
N CYS A 224 -6.14 -1.52 6.31
CA CYS A 224 -7.01 -2.42 5.54
C CYS A 224 -6.18 -3.33 4.62
N PRO A 225 -6.69 -4.54 4.30
CA PRO A 225 -6.12 -5.35 3.23
C PRO A 225 -5.93 -4.55 1.94
N TRP A 226 -4.80 -4.73 1.25
CA TRP A 226 -4.49 -4.04 0.00
C TRP A 226 -3.79 -4.95 -1.01
N GLY A 227 -2.48 -5.09 -0.89
CA GLY A 227 -1.66 -5.95 -1.74
C GLY A 227 -1.92 -7.44 -1.53
N THR A 228 -1.62 -8.22 -2.56
CA THR A 228 -1.83 -9.68 -2.58
C THR A 228 -0.52 -10.44 -2.58
N ASN A 229 -0.58 -11.74 -2.30
CA ASN A 229 0.54 -12.68 -2.42
C ASN A 229 0.76 -13.19 -3.86
N ALA A 230 0.29 -12.48 -4.89
CA ALA A 230 0.60 -12.81 -6.28
C ALA A 230 2.10 -12.61 -6.57
N TYR A 231 2.72 -13.47 -7.36
CA TYR A 231 4.12 -13.36 -7.75
C TYR A 231 4.42 -12.08 -8.54
N LYS A 232 3.46 -11.55 -9.30
CA LYS A 232 3.63 -10.23 -9.95
C LYS A 232 3.80 -9.09 -8.94
N ASN A 233 3.34 -9.26 -7.70
CA ASN A 233 3.49 -8.28 -6.63
C ASN A 233 4.78 -8.50 -5.80
N ALA A 234 5.61 -9.46 -6.17
CA ALA A 234 6.83 -9.81 -5.45
C ALA A 234 8.06 -9.13 -6.05
N ALA A 235 8.99 -8.75 -5.18
CA ALA A 235 10.35 -8.36 -5.53
C ALA A 235 11.32 -8.91 -4.46
N VAL A 236 12.54 -9.28 -4.84
CA VAL A 236 13.62 -9.61 -3.90
C VAL A 236 14.46 -8.37 -3.66
N ILE A 237 14.57 -7.95 -2.40
CA ILE A 237 15.34 -6.78 -1.97
C ILE A 237 16.02 -7.04 -0.62
N SER A 238 16.94 -6.18 -0.22
CA SER A 238 17.56 -6.23 1.10
C SER A 238 16.55 -6.04 2.24
N ALA A 239 16.81 -6.66 3.39
CA ALA A 239 16.02 -6.43 4.60
C ALA A 239 15.97 -4.94 5.00
N ARG A 240 17.05 -4.21 4.79
CA ARG A 240 17.14 -2.76 5.06
C ARG A 240 16.21 -1.94 4.15
N LEU A 241 16.20 -2.21 2.84
CA LEU A 241 15.28 -1.53 1.92
C LEU A 241 13.82 -1.93 2.21
N ASN A 242 13.57 -3.21 2.48
CA ASN A 242 12.25 -3.69 2.84
C ASN A 242 11.69 -3.00 4.08
N GLN A 243 12.53 -2.78 5.10
CA GLN A 243 12.16 -1.99 6.28
C GLN A 243 11.85 -0.53 5.94
N HIS A 244 12.59 0.08 5.00
CA HIS A 244 12.32 1.45 4.57
C HIS A 244 10.96 1.56 3.85
N LEU A 245 10.58 0.57 3.04
CA LEU A 245 9.35 0.56 2.26
C LEU A 245 8.14 -0.02 3.01
N PHE A 246 8.35 -0.56 4.21
CA PHE A 246 7.32 -1.25 4.98
C PHE A 246 6.05 -0.41 5.18
N ASN A 247 4.90 -0.95 4.74
CA ASN A 247 3.57 -0.33 4.83
C ASN A 247 3.49 1.10 4.29
N LYS A 248 4.25 1.43 3.24
CA LYS A 248 4.17 2.72 2.55
C LYS A 248 3.53 2.56 1.18
N VAL A 249 2.86 3.60 0.71
CA VAL A 249 2.45 3.66 -0.70
C VAL A 249 3.71 3.55 -1.57
N PRO A 250 3.72 2.64 -2.56
CA PRO A 250 4.92 2.40 -3.36
C PRO A 250 5.31 3.67 -4.13
N PRO A 251 6.56 4.16 -4.01
CA PRO A 251 7.00 5.31 -4.79
C PRO A 251 7.00 4.99 -6.29
N GLU A 252 6.69 5.98 -7.13
CA GLU A 252 6.66 5.83 -8.60
C GLU A 252 7.96 5.20 -9.14
N LYS A 253 9.11 5.59 -8.59
CA LYS A 253 10.44 5.09 -8.98
C LYS A 253 10.60 3.60 -8.72
N GLU A 254 10.06 3.09 -7.60
CA GLU A 254 10.09 1.66 -7.29
C GLU A 254 9.29 0.90 -8.34
N VAL A 255 8.02 1.27 -8.54
CA VAL A 255 7.13 0.56 -9.47
C VAL A 255 7.66 0.63 -10.90
N ALA A 256 8.16 1.79 -11.32
CA ALA A 256 8.78 1.95 -12.63
C ALA A 256 10.03 1.06 -12.80
N GLN A 257 10.88 0.95 -11.77
CA GLN A 257 12.07 0.09 -11.84
C GLN A 257 11.68 -1.39 -11.87
N ILE A 258 10.80 -1.83 -10.97
CA ILE A 258 10.31 -3.22 -10.89
C ILE A 258 9.67 -3.66 -12.21
N ASN A 259 8.81 -2.83 -12.80
CA ASN A 259 8.13 -3.16 -14.05
C ASN A 259 9.09 -3.30 -15.25
N ASN A 260 10.28 -2.69 -15.17
CA ASN A 260 11.31 -2.80 -16.20
C ASN A 260 12.22 -4.03 -16.01
N VAL A 261 12.14 -4.75 -14.89
CA VAL A 261 12.91 -5.97 -14.70
C VAL A 261 12.35 -7.08 -15.59
N PRO A 262 13.20 -7.73 -16.43
CA PRO A 262 12.77 -8.87 -17.23
C PRO A 262 12.16 -9.98 -16.36
N PRO A 263 11.15 -10.71 -16.85
CA PRO A 263 10.55 -11.75 -16.05
C PRO A 263 11.54 -12.90 -15.87
N TYR A 264 11.68 -13.41 -14.66
CA TYR A 264 12.48 -14.60 -14.40
C TYR A 264 11.74 -15.86 -14.85
N THR A 265 12.51 -16.83 -15.31
CA THR A 265 12.02 -18.14 -15.71
C THR A 265 12.52 -19.19 -14.71
N PRO A 266 11.66 -20.11 -14.25
CA PRO A 266 12.02 -21.16 -13.30
C PRO A 266 13.19 -22.06 -13.66
#